data_AF-A0AAE5JA24-F1
#
_entry.id   AF-A0AAE5JA24-F1
#
_cell.length_a   1.000
_cell.length_b   1.000
_cell.length_c   1.000
_cell.angle_alpha   90.00
_cell.angle_beta   90.00
_cell.angle_gamma   90.00
#
_symmetry.space_group_name_H-M   'P 1'
#
loop_
_entity.id
_entity.type
_entity.pdbx_description
1 polymer ?
#
loop_
_entity_poly.entity_id
_entity_poly.type
_entity_poly.pdbx_seq_one_letter_code
_entity_poly.pdbx_strand_id
1 'polypeptide(L)'
;MQLVWYNKSLVRRVITVTIHYPNGQQPVQHYNTHNELPTPHQSIYAKRGMSLEDEINHSNQYYLARHIAVIHKKPTPIQLVKVDYPKRSAAVIKEAYFRRPSTTDYNGVYRGYYIDFDAKETRNKNSFPLKNFHPHQIQHMRECVAQGGICFAFIKFTELDLLYLLPASNLFKYWDQQQSGGRKSILRTDIAREGYQIHYQLNPRLPYLNAVDKIIAAKA
;
A
#
# COMPACT_ATOMS: atom_id res chain seq x y z
N MET A 1 32.82 -24.32 -37.34
CA MET A 1 33.47 -25.09 -36.26
C MET A 1 34.28 -24.10 -35.42
N GLN A 2 34.00 -24.11 -34.11
CA GLN A 2 34.69 -23.47 -32.98
C GLN A 2 34.73 -21.93 -32.80
N LEU A 3 34.06 -21.55 -31.71
CA LEU A 3 34.09 -20.30 -30.98
C LEU A 3 35.46 -20.02 -30.33
N VAL A 4 35.81 -18.74 -30.19
CA VAL A 4 36.51 -18.23 -29.00
C VAL A 4 35.92 -16.86 -28.64
N TRP A 5 35.44 -16.76 -27.40
CA TRP A 5 34.98 -15.54 -26.75
C TRP A 5 36.15 -14.81 -26.10
N TYR A 6 36.18 -13.47 -26.15
CA TYR A 6 36.99 -12.68 -25.20
C TYR A 6 36.21 -11.47 -24.69
N ASN A 7 35.82 -11.58 -23.42
CA ASN A 7 35.16 -10.55 -22.62
C ASN A 7 36.24 -9.71 -21.93
N LYS A 8 36.36 -8.42 -22.26
CA LYS A 8 37.27 -7.50 -21.55
C LYS A 8 36.45 -6.46 -20.78
N SER A 9 36.25 -6.79 -19.51
CA SER A 9 35.72 -5.89 -18.50
C SER A 9 36.66 -4.70 -18.30
N LEU A 10 36.12 -3.49 -18.35
CA LEU A 10 36.80 -2.24 -18.03
C LEU A 10 37.01 -2.16 -16.51
N VAL A 11 38.18 -2.55 -16.04
CA VAL A 11 38.63 -2.26 -14.67
C VAL A 11 39.29 -0.87 -14.69
N ARG A 12 38.65 0.10 -14.04
CA ARG A 12 39.26 1.41 -13.74
C ARG A 12 40.50 1.18 -12.86
N ARG A 13 41.70 1.46 -13.39
CA ARG A 13 42.93 1.57 -12.59
C ARG A 13 42.79 2.74 -11.63
N VAL A 14 42.79 2.48 -10.33
CA VAL A 14 43.05 3.50 -9.30
C VAL A 14 44.57 3.73 -9.30
N ILE A 15 45.01 4.93 -9.67
CA ILE A 15 46.39 5.36 -9.49
C ILE A 15 46.53 5.74 -8.02
N THR A 16 47.26 4.94 -7.23
CA THR A 16 47.66 5.32 -5.87
C THR A 16 48.82 6.30 -5.95
N VAL A 17 48.57 7.57 -5.61
CA VAL A 17 49.63 8.55 -5.35
C VAL A 17 50.15 8.30 -3.93
N THR A 18 51.40 7.86 -3.81
CA THR A 18 52.06 7.66 -2.52
C THR A 18 52.64 8.99 -2.03
N ILE A 19 51.94 9.66 -1.09
CA ILE A 19 52.43 10.89 -0.45
C ILE A 19 53.30 10.48 0.75
N HIS A 20 54.58 10.84 0.73
CA HIS A 20 55.51 10.61 1.84
C HIS A 20 55.66 11.89 2.68
N TYR A 21 55.46 11.78 4.00
CA TYR A 21 55.68 12.88 4.94
C TYR A 21 57.06 12.76 5.62
N PRO A 22 57.72 13.89 5.99
CA PRO A 22 59.13 13.90 6.41
C PRO A 22 59.43 13.21 7.75
N ASN A 23 58.43 12.74 8.49
CA ASN A 23 58.60 12.20 9.85
C ASN A 23 58.28 10.69 9.98
N GLY A 24 58.32 9.92 8.88
CA GLY A 24 58.36 8.45 8.95
C GLY A 24 57.14 7.72 9.52
N GLN A 25 56.01 8.41 9.75
CA GLN A 25 54.78 7.76 10.20
C GLN A 25 53.89 7.36 9.01
N GLN A 26 53.51 6.08 8.97
CA GLN A 26 52.52 5.54 8.05
C GLN A 26 51.11 6.00 8.47
N PRO A 27 50.18 6.29 7.53
CA PRO A 27 48.83 6.69 7.89
C PRO A 27 48.08 5.54 8.58
N VAL A 28 47.55 5.81 9.78
CA VAL A 28 46.74 4.86 10.54
C VAL A 28 45.40 4.69 9.81
N GLN A 29 45.21 3.54 9.15
CA GLN A 29 43.90 3.17 8.60
C GLN A 29 42.99 2.71 9.73
N HIS A 30 42.17 3.63 10.25
CA HIS A 30 41.00 3.25 11.03
C HIS A 30 39.94 2.68 10.07
N TYR A 31 39.92 1.36 9.91
CA TYR A 31 38.77 0.68 9.32
C TYR A 31 37.61 0.75 10.31
N ASN A 32 36.79 1.81 10.22
CA ASN A 32 35.46 1.77 10.80
C ASN A 32 34.64 0.79 9.97
N THR A 33 34.38 -0.41 10.50
CA THR A 33 33.30 -1.29 10.03
C THR A 33 31.95 -0.66 10.40
N HIS A 34 31.59 0.42 9.72
CA HIS A 34 30.19 0.81 9.63
C HIS A 34 29.51 -0.20 8.72
N ASN A 35 28.76 -1.13 9.31
CA ASN A 35 27.64 -1.76 8.63
C ASN A 35 26.67 -0.64 8.23
N GLU A 36 26.87 -0.04 7.06
CA GLU A 36 25.90 0.86 6.49
C GLU A 36 24.65 0.04 6.19
N LEU A 37 23.60 0.30 6.99
CA LEU A 37 22.25 -0.12 6.64
C LEU A 37 21.95 0.39 5.23
N PRO A 38 21.42 -0.44 4.32
CA PRO A 38 21.17 -0.01 2.95
C PRO A 38 20.21 1.17 2.97
N THR A 39 20.70 2.33 2.54
CA THR A 39 19.86 3.49 2.26
C THR A 39 18.92 3.12 1.11
N PRO A 40 17.60 3.34 1.24
CA PRO A 40 16.68 3.06 0.16
C PRO A 40 16.92 4.10 -0.94
N HIS A 41 17.75 3.74 -1.91
CA HIS A 41 17.90 4.50 -3.14
C HIS A 41 16.56 4.37 -3.90
N GLN A 42 15.65 5.32 -3.71
CA GLN A 42 14.41 5.41 -4.48
C GLN A 42 14.75 5.80 -5.92
N SER A 43 15.14 4.81 -6.73
CA SER A 43 15.21 4.97 -8.17
C SER A 43 13.79 5.12 -8.72
N ILE A 44 13.56 6.18 -9.48
CA ILE A 44 12.26 6.51 -10.11
C ILE A 44 11.85 5.41 -11.13
N TYR A 45 12.79 4.55 -11.52
CA TYR A 45 12.60 3.43 -12.46
C TYR A 45 12.27 2.08 -11.80
N ALA A 46 12.15 1.98 -10.47
CA ALA A 46 11.86 0.74 -9.74
C ALA A 46 10.37 0.54 -9.39
N LYS A 47 9.41 1.08 -10.17
CA LYS A 47 7.97 0.95 -9.88
C LYS A 47 7.31 -0.35 -10.35
N ARG A 48 8.07 -1.39 -10.69
CA ARG A 48 7.52 -2.77 -10.82
C ARG A 48 7.72 -3.47 -9.49
N GLY A 49 6.63 -3.70 -8.74
CA GLY A 49 6.66 -4.35 -7.42
C GLY A 49 6.27 -3.47 -6.23
N MET A 50 5.63 -2.32 -6.46
CA MET A 50 5.00 -1.54 -5.38
C MET A 50 3.85 -2.32 -4.75
N SER A 51 3.69 -2.20 -3.42
CA SER A 51 2.53 -2.75 -2.73
C SER A 51 1.26 -2.03 -3.19
N LEU A 52 0.08 -2.68 -3.13
CA LEU A 52 -1.18 -2.00 -3.42
C LEU A 52 -1.39 -0.77 -2.52
N GLU A 53 -0.91 -0.83 -1.27
CA GLU A 53 -0.94 0.31 -0.35
C GLU A 53 -0.21 1.53 -0.94
N ASP A 54 1.01 1.34 -1.45
CA ASP A 54 1.79 2.42 -2.08
C ASP A 54 1.12 2.95 -3.34
N GLU A 55 0.52 2.06 -4.15
CA GLU A 55 -0.21 2.43 -5.37
C GLU A 55 -1.45 3.28 -5.06
N ILE A 56 -2.19 2.93 -4.01
CA ILE A 56 -3.33 3.70 -3.51
C ILE A 56 -2.85 5.05 -2.96
N ASN A 57 -1.83 5.06 -2.12
CA ASN A 57 -1.28 6.29 -1.52
C ASN A 57 -0.81 7.27 -2.60
N HIS A 58 -0.10 6.77 -3.62
CA HIS A 58 0.36 7.60 -4.73
C HIS A 58 -0.80 8.18 -5.54
N SER A 59 -1.86 7.39 -5.77
CA SER A 59 -3.06 7.85 -6.47
C SER A 59 -3.84 8.87 -5.65
N ASN A 60 -3.94 8.67 -4.33
CA ASN A 60 -4.59 9.62 -3.42
C ASN A 60 -3.84 10.97 -3.36
N GLN A 61 -2.51 10.94 -3.33
CA GLN A 61 -1.70 12.16 -3.43
C GLN A 61 -1.96 12.91 -4.75
N TYR A 62 -2.07 12.19 -5.86
CA TYR A 62 -2.45 12.77 -7.15
C TYR A 62 -3.81 13.47 -7.09
N TYR A 63 -4.82 12.81 -6.52
CA TYR A 63 -6.16 13.38 -6.40
C TYR A 63 -6.18 14.62 -5.52
N LEU A 64 -5.46 14.59 -4.40
CA LEU A 64 -5.35 15.72 -3.49
C LEU A 64 -4.66 16.92 -4.16
N ALA A 65 -3.52 16.70 -4.80
CA ALA A 65 -2.73 17.76 -5.45
C ALA A 65 -3.47 18.42 -6.62
N ARG A 66 -4.46 17.75 -7.20
CA ARG A 66 -5.31 18.27 -8.28
C ARG A 66 -6.69 18.70 -7.82
N HIS A 67 -6.94 18.74 -6.51
CA HIS A 67 -8.24 19.11 -5.94
C HIS A 67 -9.41 18.25 -6.46
N ILE A 68 -9.16 16.98 -6.78
CA ILE A 68 -10.18 16.04 -7.29
C ILE A 68 -10.91 15.38 -6.11
N ALA A 69 -10.17 14.90 -5.12
CA ALA A 69 -10.69 14.25 -3.92
C ALA A 69 -9.72 14.42 -2.75
N VAL A 70 -10.25 14.36 -1.52
CA VAL A 70 -9.45 14.42 -0.29
C VAL A 70 -9.61 13.09 0.44
N ILE A 71 -8.67 12.16 0.20
CA ILE A 71 -8.72 10.79 0.71
C ILE A 71 -7.38 10.42 1.31
N HIS A 72 -7.39 9.88 2.53
CA HIS A 72 -6.19 9.57 3.31
C HIS A 72 -6.24 8.18 3.92
N LYS A 73 -5.05 7.63 4.19
CA LYS A 73 -4.90 6.45 5.03
C LYS A 73 -4.97 6.87 6.50
N LYS A 74 -5.71 6.12 7.32
CA LYS A 74 -5.71 6.26 8.78
C LYS A 74 -4.37 5.74 9.33
N PRO A 75 -3.76 6.44 10.30
CA PRO A 75 -2.53 5.97 10.93
C PRO A 75 -2.76 4.67 11.70
N THR A 76 -1.73 3.84 11.79
CA THR A 76 -1.79 2.59 12.56
C THR A 76 -2.14 2.89 14.03
N PRO A 77 -3.20 2.29 14.58
CA PRO A 77 -3.63 2.59 15.94
C PRO A 77 -2.62 2.03 16.96
N ILE A 78 -2.04 2.92 17.75
CA ILE A 78 -1.13 2.60 18.85
C ILE A 78 -1.70 3.13 20.18
N GLN A 79 -1.50 2.37 21.25
CA GLN A 79 -1.77 2.80 22.62
C GLN A 79 -0.44 3.22 23.25
N LEU A 80 -0.31 4.52 23.54
CA LEU A 80 0.85 5.06 24.25
C LEU A 80 0.75 4.69 25.73
N VAL A 81 1.84 4.17 26.28
CA VAL A 81 1.94 3.76 27.70
C VAL A 81 2.88 4.69 28.43
N LYS A 82 4.05 4.95 27.82
CA LYS A 82 5.06 5.82 28.40
C LYS A 82 5.61 6.75 27.34
N VAL A 83 5.60 8.04 27.66
CA VAL A 83 6.14 9.10 26.80
C VAL A 83 7.02 10.00 27.66
N ASP A 84 8.25 10.21 27.22
CA ASP A 84 9.19 11.12 27.85
C ASP A 84 9.21 12.45 27.08
N TYR A 85 9.38 13.56 27.80
CA TYR A 85 9.44 14.91 27.22
C TYR A 85 10.76 15.58 27.57
N PRO A 86 11.86 15.26 26.87
CA PRO A 86 13.18 15.81 27.19
C PRO A 86 13.28 17.33 26.97
N LYS A 87 12.44 17.90 26.09
CA LYS A 87 12.34 19.35 25.80
C LYS A 87 10.91 19.69 25.40
N ARG A 88 10.49 20.96 25.54
CA ARG A 88 9.11 21.41 25.19
C ARG A 88 8.72 21.11 23.73
N SER A 89 9.68 21.00 22.82
CA SER A 89 9.46 20.72 21.38
C SER A 89 9.57 19.25 20.99
N ALA A 90 9.83 18.34 21.93
CA ALA A 90 10.11 16.94 21.62
C ALA A 90 9.42 16.00 22.60
N ALA A 91 8.66 15.05 22.05
CA ALA A 91 8.09 13.94 22.78
C ALA A 91 8.71 12.64 22.24
N VAL A 92 9.13 11.75 23.13
CA VAL A 92 9.71 10.44 22.78
C VAL A 92 8.80 9.37 23.36
N ILE A 93 8.17 8.60 22.48
CA ILE A 93 7.40 7.43 22.88
C ILE A 93 8.40 6.36 23.35
N LYS A 94 8.35 5.99 24.63
CA LYS A 94 9.19 4.95 25.22
C LYS A 94 8.55 3.58 25.15
N GLU A 95 7.24 3.52 25.38
CA GLU A 95 6.48 2.28 25.41
C GLU A 95 5.11 2.50 24.77
N ALA A 96 4.75 1.62 23.82
CA ALA A 96 3.46 1.61 23.19
C ALA A 96 3.08 0.19 22.75
N TYR A 97 1.78 -0.10 22.72
CA TYR A 97 1.24 -1.36 22.22
C TYR A 97 0.38 -1.10 20.98
N PHE A 98 0.47 -1.99 19.99
CA PHE A 98 -0.46 -1.95 18.86
C PHE A 98 -1.88 -2.26 19.34
N ARG A 99 -2.85 -1.48 18.87
CA ARG A 99 -4.26 -1.78 19.05
C ARG A 99 -4.82 -2.43 17.80
N ARG A 100 -5.85 -3.26 17.97
CA ARG A 100 -6.64 -3.72 16.83
C ARG A 100 -7.41 -2.52 16.27
N PRO A 101 -7.34 -2.25 14.95
CA PRO A 101 -8.18 -1.23 14.34
C PRO A 101 -9.66 -1.61 14.52
N SER A 102 -10.51 -0.60 14.68
CA SER A 102 -11.97 -0.78 14.75
C SER A 102 -12.65 -0.40 13.43
N THR A 103 -11.91 0.20 12.50
CA THR A 103 -12.41 0.73 11.23
C THR A 103 -11.57 0.23 10.07
N THR A 104 -12.00 0.51 8.85
CA THR A 104 -11.22 0.42 7.61
C THR A 104 -10.02 1.37 7.59
N ASP A 105 -9.09 1.13 6.66
CA ASP A 105 -7.81 1.84 6.58
C ASP A 105 -7.87 3.18 5.85
N TYR A 106 -8.83 3.41 4.95
CA TYR A 106 -8.91 4.64 4.15
C TYR A 106 -10.27 5.31 4.28
N ASN A 107 -10.26 6.64 4.32
CA ASN A 107 -11.47 7.43 4.17
C ASN A 107 -11.21 8.82 3.59
N GLY A 108 -12.29 9.52 3.24
CA GLY A 108 -12.20 10.87 2.70
C GLY A 108 -13.51 11.39 2.14
N VAL A 109 -13.40 12.42 1.30
CA VAL A 109 -14.53 13.05 0.61
C VAL A 109 -14.26 13.18 -0.88
N TYR A 110 -15.29 12.90 -1.68
CA TYR A 110 -15.30 13.10 -3.11
C TYR A 110 -16.70 13.56 -3.55
N ARG A 111 -16.79 14.73 -4.20
CA ARG A 111 -18.06 15.33 -4.65
C ARG A 111 -19.16 15.40 -3.58
N GLY A 112 -18.77 15.68 -2.33
CA GLY A 112 -19.69 15.74 -1.18
C GLY A 112 -20.05 14.38 -0.56
N TYR A 113 -19.66 13.26 -1.16
CA TYR A 113 -19.86 11.94 -0.60
C TYR A 113 -18.71 11.54 0.32
N TYR A 114 -19.07 10.97 1.47
CA TYR A 114 -18.11 10.25 2.33
C TYR A 114 -17.66 8.97 1.61
N ILE A 115 -16.34 8.81 1.48
CA ILE A 115 -15.69 7.65 0.88
C ILE A 115 -14.97 6.88 1.99
N ASP A 116 -15.12 5.56 2.04
CA ASP A 116 -14.45 4.73 3.05
C ASP A 116 -14.16 3.33 2.48
N PHE A 117 -12.92 2.87 2.57
CA PHE A 117 -12.55 1.59 1.98
C PHE A 117 -11.35 0.92 2.65
N ASP A 118 -11.23 -0.36 2.35
CA ASP A 118 -10.07 -1.19 2.71
C ASP A 118 -9.48 -1.82 1.45
N ALA A 119 -8.21 -2.19 1.50
CA ALA A 119 -7.48 -2.80 0.40
C ALA A 119 -6.88 -4.13 0.83
N LYS A 120 -7.16 -5.19 0.06
CA LYS A 120 -6.69 -6.54 0.35
C LYS A 120 -6.16 -7.21 -0.90
N GLU A 121 -5.16 -8.06 -0.70
CA GLU A 121 -4.49 -8.79 -1.77
C GLU A 121 -4.61 -10.31 -1.56
N THR A 122 -4.54 -11.07 -2.63
CA THR A 122 -4.46 -12.54 -2.59
C THR A 122 -3.58 -13.06 -3.72
N ARG A 123 -2.83 -14.13 -3.44
CA ARG A 123 -2.12 -14.92 -4.46
C ARG A 123 -3.00 -15.97 -5.14
N ASN A 124 -4.17 -16.28 -4.58
CA ASN A 124 -5.09 -17.26 -5.18
C ASN A 124 -5.70 -16.67 -6.46
N LYS A 125 -5.51 -17.35 -7.60
CA LYS A 125 -5.93 -16.89 -8.94
C LYS A 125 -7.45 -16.92 -9.19
N ASN A 126 -8.19 -17.77 -8.47
CA ASN A 126 -9.59 -18.08 -8.79
C ASN A 126 -10.59 -17.61 -7.73
N SER A 127 -10.12 -17.34 -6.51
CA SER A 127 -11.00 -16.90 -5.43
C SER A 127 -10.30 -16.01 -4.41
N PHE A 128 -11.06 -15.14 -3.78
CA PHE A 128 -10.62 -14.29 -2.69
C PHE A 128 -11.14 -14.82 -1.34
N PRO A 129 -10.27 -15.23 -0.41
CA PRO A 129 -10.69 -15.71 0.92
C PRO A 129 -11.33 -14.61 1.76
N LEU A 130 -12.53 -14.85 2.31
CA LEU A 130 -13.23 -13.87 3.15
C LEU A 130 -12.51 -13.62 4.48
N LYS A 131 -11.70 -14.56 4.97
CA LYS A 131 -10.87 -14.41 6.18
C LYS A 131 -9.90 -13.21 6.15
N ASN A 132 -9.67 -12.63 4.97
CA ASN A 132 -8.86 -11.42 4.82
C ASN A 132 -9.58 -10.15 5.33
N PHE A 133 -10.89 -10.22 5.54
CA PHE A 133 -11.67 -9.18 6.22
C PHE A 133 -11.98 -9.61 7.65
N HIS A 134 -12.04 -8.63 8.54
CA HIS A 134 -12.42 -8.85 9.93
C HIS A 134 -13.84 -8.35 10.21
N PRO A 135 -14.58 -8.97 11.18
CA PRO A 135 -15.96 -8.60 11.47
C PRO A 135 -16.17 -7.11 11.76
N HIS A 136 -15.24 -6.47 12.49
CA HIS A 136 -15.34 -5.04 12.82
C HIS A 136 -15.29 -4.14 11.58
N GLN A 137 -14.54 -4.52 10.54
CA GLN A 137 -14.45 -3.75 9.30
C GLN A 137 -15.77 -3.82 8.52
N ILE A 138 -16.36 -5.02 8.47
CA ILE A 138 -17.66 -5.23 7.83
C ILE A 138 -18.75 -4.44 8.56
N GLN A 139 -18.77 -4.50 9.90
CA GLN A 139 -19.73 -3.73 10.69
C GLN A 139 -19.55 -2.22 10.45
N HIS A 140 -18.32 -1.71 10.52
CA HIS A 140 -18.02 -0.31 10.24
C HIS A 140 -18.54 0.13 8.86
N MET A 141 -18.25 -0.65 7.81
CA MET A 141 -18.75 -0.34 6.47
C MET A 141 -20.28 -0.36 6.39
N ARG A 142 -20.97 -1.25 7.13
CA ARG A 142 -22.45 -1.27 7.18
C ARG A 142 -22.99 0.02 7.78
N GLU A 143 -22.43 0.48 8.90
CA GLU A 143 -22.84 1.73 9.53
C GLU A 143 -22.61 2.93 8.59
N CYS A 144 -21.44 2.99 7.92
CA CYS A 144 -21.16 4.05 6.95
C CYS A 144 -22.14 4.03 5.76
N VAL A 145 -22.46 2.85 5.21
CA VAL A 145 -23.42 2.71 4.11
C VAL A 145 -24.83 3.10 4.55
N ALA A 146 -25.24 2.75 5.78
CA ALA A 146 -26.53 3.14 6.34
C ALA A 146 -26.69 4.67 6.45
N GLN A 147 -25.59 5.40 6.63
CA GLN A 147 -25.56 6.87 6.62
C GLN A 147 -25.35 7.48 5.21
N GLY A 148 -25.50 6.69 4.14
CA GLY A 148 -25.36 7.15 2.76
C GLY A 148 -23.92 7.17 2.23
N GLY A 149 -22.94 6.76 3.04
CA GLY A 149 -21.53 6.65 2.64
C GLY A 149 -21.30 5.70 1.47
N ILE A 150 -20.20 5.93 0.75
CA ILE A 150 -19.75 5.06 -0.34
C ILE A 150 -18.62 4.21 0.20
N CYS A 151 -18.96 2.96 0.52
CA CYS A 151 -18.00 1.98 0.98
C CYS A 151 -17.68 0.93 -0.08
N PHE A 152 -16.42 0.54 -0.19
CA PHE A 152 -15.96 -0.52 -1.08
C PHE A 152 -14.69 -1.18 -0.56
N ALA A 153 -14.27 -2.26 -1.20
CA ALA A 153 -12.98 -2.89 -0.97
C ALA A 153 -12.19 -3.01 -2.26
N PHE A 154 -10.89 -2.70 -2.21
CA PHE A 154 -9.97 -3.14 -3.25
C PHE A 154 -9.61 -4.60 -3.05
N ILE A 155 -9.69 -5.37 -4.14
CA ILE A 155 -9.29 -6.77 -4.18
C ILE A 155 -8.28 -6.95 -5.31
N LYS A 156 -7.01 -7.19 -4.94
CA LYS A 156 -5.92 -7.47 -5.90
C LYS A 156 -5.60 -8.97 -5.94
N PHE A 157 -5.63 -9.52 -7.14
CA PHE A 157 -5.13 -10.86 -7.46
C PHE A 157 -3.70 -10.71 -7.95
N THR A 158 -2.72 -10.83 -7.04
CA THR A 158 -1.32 -10.44 -7.29
C THR A 158 -0.68 -11.26 -8.41
N GLU A 159 -0.95 -12.56 -8.46
CA GLU A 159 -0.42 -13.47 -9.49
C GLU A 159 -0.97 -13.20 -10.90
N LEU A 160 -2.09 -12.47 -11.00
CA LEU A 160 -2.74 -12.12 -12.27
C LEU A 160 -2.59 -10.63 -12.61
N ASP A 161 -2.03 -9.85 -11.69
CA ASP A 161 -2.02 -8.38 -11.72
C ASP A 161 -3.41 -7.76 -12.03
N LEU A 162 -4.47 -8.35 -11.45
CA LEU A 162 -5.83 -7.87 -11.58
C LEU A 162 -6.28 -7.18 -10.31
N LEU A 163 -6.77 -5.94 -10.44
CA LEU A 163 -7.32 -5.15 -9.34
C LEU A 163 -8.80 -4.87 -9.60
N TYR A 164 -9.62 -5.12 -8.58
CA TYR A 164 -11.05 -4.82 -8.60
C TYR A 164 -11.43 -3.91 -7.44
N LEU A 165 -12.41 -3.06 -7.68
CA LEU A 165 -13.17 -2.35 -6.66
C LEU A 165 -14.51 -3.07 -6.50
N LEU A 166 -14.76 -3.65 -5.33
CA LEU A 166 -16.01 -4.32 -4.99
C LEU A 166 -16.86 -3.42 -4.07
N PRO A 167 -18.06 -2.99 -4.47
CA PRO A 167 -18.97 -2.26 -3.59
C PRO A 167 -19.23 -3.03 -2.28
N ALA A 168 -19.29 -2.34 -1.15
CA ALA A 168 -19.47 -2.98 0.15
C ALA A 168 -20.81 -3.73 0.26
N SER A 169 -21.87 -3.25 -0.41
CA SER A 169 -23.15 -3.94 -0.53
C SER A 169 -23.02 -5.37 -1.04
N ASN A 170 -22.16 -5.59 -2.04
CA ASN A 170 -21.90 -6.91 -2.61
C ASN A 170 -21.02 -7.73 -1.67
N LEU A 171 -20.04 -7.12 -1.02
CA LEU A 171 -19.22 -7.78 0.00
C LEU A 171 -20.06 -8.32 1.16
N PHE A 172 -21.06 -7.55 1.62
CA PHE A 172 -21.98 -7.94 2.69
C PHE A 172 -22.73 -9.23 2.37
N LYS A 173 -23.25 -9.36 1.15
CA LYS A 173 -23.93 -10.57 0.67
C LYS A 173 -23.06 -11.81 0.86
N TYR A 174 -21.81 -11.77 0.41
CA TYR A 174 -20.90 -12.91 0.57
C TYR A 174 -20.50 -13.14 2.02
N TRP A 175 -20.30 -12.07 2.78
CA TRP A 175 -19.94 -12.14 4.18
C TRP A 175 -21.01 -12.84 5.02
N ASP A 176 -22.28 -12.51 4.79
CA ASP A 176 -23.42 -13.08 5.52
C ASP A 176 -23.66 -14.53 5.10
N GLN A 177 -23.59 -14.81 3.80
CA GLN A 177 -23.72 -16.18 3.27
C GLN A 177 -22.71 -17.14 3.88
N GLN A 178 -21.47 -16.70 4.17
CA GLN A 178 -20.47 -17.56 4.79
C GLN A 178 -20.88 -18.01 6.21
N GLN A 179 -21.63 -17.18 6.93
CA GLN A 179 -22.09 -17.49 8.29
C GLN A 179 -23.26 -18.47 8.28
N SER A 180 -24.08 -18.44 7.23
CA SER A 180 -25.19 -19.37 7.00
C SER A 180 -24.79 -20.65 6.26
N GLY A 181 -23.52 -21.08 6.33
CA GLY A 181 -23.03 -22.31 5.72
C GLY A 181 -22.58 -22.21 4.25
N GLY A 182 -22.54 -21.00 3.68
CA GLY A 182 -22.03 -20.73 2.35
C GLY A 182 -20.51 -20.79 2.23
N ARG A 183 -19.99 -20.36 1.07
CA ARG A 183 -18.55 -20.39 0.77
C ARG A 183 -17.79 -19.37 1.62
N LYS A 184 -16.61 -19.77 2.11
CA LYS A 184 -15.66 -18.89 2.84
C LYS A 184 -14.72 -18.09 1.91
N SER A 185 -15.06 -18.02 0.63
CA SER A 185 -14.34 -17.28 -0.39
C SER A 185 -15.28 -16.82 -1.50
N ILE A 186 -14.93 -15.70 -2.14
CA ILE A 186 -15.65 -15.15 -3.30
C ILE A 186 -14.90 -15.57 -4.57
N LEU A 187 -15.58 -16.07 -5.59
CA LEU A 187 -14.92 -16.36 -6.87
C LEU A 187 -14.46 -15.08 -7.55
N ARG A 188 -13.34 -15.14 -8.27
CA ARG A 188 -12.86 -14.02 -9.09
C ARG A 188 -13.88 -13.64 -10.16
N THR A 189 -14.56 -14.62 -10.75
CA THR A 189 -15.62 -14.39 -11.75
C THR A 189 -16.79 -13.62 -11.17
N ASP A 190 -17.15 -13.89 -9.92
CA ASP A 190 -18.21 -13.18 -9.22
C ASP A 190 -17.77 -11.75 -8.89
N ILE A 191 -16.52 -11.56 -8.43
CA ILE A 191 -15.95 -10.21 -8.22
C ILE A 191 -15.89 -9.41 -9.53
N ALA A 192 -15.53 -10.05 -10.65
CA ALA A 192 -15.46 -9.38 -11.94
C ALA A 192 -16.86 -8.99 -12.48
N ARG A 193 -17.89 -9.78 -12.16
CA ARG A 193 -19.28 -9.50 -12.55
C ARG A 193 -19.92 -8.41 -11.68
N GLU A 194 -19.64 -8.43 -10.39
CA GLU A 194 -20.32 -7.60 -9.38
C GLU A 194 -19.49 -6.37 -8.93
N GLY A 195 -18.21 -6.32 -9.30
CA GLY A 195 -17.31 -5.20 -9.04
C GLY A 195 -16.86 -4.51 -10.31
N TYR A 196 -15.92 -3.56 -10.15
CA TYR A 196 -15.33 -2.79 -11.24
C TYR A 196 -13.86 -3.11 -11.36
N GLN A 197 -13.43 -3.60 -12.52
CA GLN A 197 -12.01 -3.80 -12.80
C GLN A 197 -11.31 -2.44 -12.95
N ILE A 198 -10.24 -2.24 -12.18
CA ILE A 198 -9.42 -1.04 -12.23
C ILE A 198 -8.21 -1.32 -13.11
N HIS A 199 -8.10 -0.58 -14.19
CA HIS A 199 -6.95 -0.66 -15.10
C HIS A 199 -5.92 0.40 -14.69
N TYR A 200 -4.66 -0.02 -14.56
CA TYR A 200 -3.57 0.90 -14.24
C TYR A 200 -3.41 1.96 -15.33
N GLN A 201 -3.11 3.18 -14.90
CA GLN A 201 -2.77 4.30 -15.77
C GLN A 201 -1.43 4.91 -15.34
N LEU A 202 -0.92 5.84 -16.12
CA LEU A 202 0.30 6.56 -15.77
C LEU A 202 0.04 7.53 -14.61
N ASN A 203 -1.05 8.30 -14.69
CA ASN A 203 -1.36 9.40 -13.77
C ASN A 203 -2.88 9.69 -13.77
N PRO A 204 -3.64 9.33 -12.72
CA PRO A 204 -3.21 8.61 -11.51
C PRO A 204 -2.83 7.16 -11.81
N ARG A 205 -2.08 6.50 -10.92
CA ARG A 205 -1.75 5.08 -11.06
C ARG A 205 -3.00 4.19 -11.02
N LEU A 206 -3.89 4.46 -10.06
CA LEU A 206 -5.17 3.79 -9.86
C LEU A 206 -6.32 4.78 -10.10
N PRO A 207 -6.92 4.83 -11.30
CA PRO A 207 -8.04 5.72 -11.64
C PRO A 207 -9.39 5.24 -11.06
N TYR A 208 -9.42 4.89 -9.77
CA TYR A 208 -10.57 4.24 -9.14
C TYR A 208 -11.80 5.14 -8.95
N LEU A 209 -11.63 6.47 -8.96
CA LEU A 209 -12.77 7.40 -8.83
C LEU A 209 -13.76 7.26 -10.00
N ASN A 210 -13.32 6.76 -11.16
CA ASN A 210 -14.22 6.43 -12.28
C ASN A 210 -15.21 5.32 -11.92
N ALA A 211 -14.78 4.34 -11.11
CA ALA A 211 -15.67 3.30 -10.60
C ALA A 211 -16.59 3.86 -9.49
N VAL A 212 -16.06 4.76 -8.64
CA VAL A 212 -16.87 5.48 -7.64
C VAL A 212 -17.97 6.30 -8.29
N ASP A 213 -17.68 7.02 -9.38
CA ASP A 213 -18.69 7.76 -10.15
C ASP A 213 -19.83 6.85 -10.65
N LYS A 214 -19.51 5.63 -11.08
CA LYS A 214 -20.54 4.64 -11.47
C LYS A 214 -21.40 4.19 -10.28
N ILE A 215 -20.80 4.04 -9.10
CA ILE A 215 -21.54 3.71 -7.87
C ILE A 215 -22.46 4.87 -7.47
N ILE A 216 -21.98 6.12 -7.57
CA ILE A 216 -22.78 7.32 -7.30
C ILE A 216 -23.98 7.38 -8.26
N ALA A 217 -23.74 7.20 -9.56
CA ALA A 217 -24.78 7.24 -10.57
C ALA A 217 -25.83 6.14 -10.40
N ALA A 218 -25.47 4.98 -9.86
CA ALA A 218 -26.42 3.90 -9.57
C ALA A 218 -27.27 4.13 -8.31
N LYS A 219 -26.90 5.10 -7.45
CA LYS A 219 -27.66 5.49 -6.26
C LYS A 219 -28.63 6.67 -6.52
N ALA A 220 -28.39 7.44 -7.59
CA ALA A 220 -29.20 8.59 -7.99
C ALA A 220 -30.45 8.14 -8.75
#